data_AF-A0A1W9LKL2-F1
#
_entry.id   AF-A0A1W9LKL2-F1
#
_cell.length_a   1.000
_cell.length_b   1.000
_cell.length_c   1.000
_cell.angle_alpha   90.00
_cell.angle_beta   90.00
_cell.angle_gamma   90.00
#
_symmetry.space_group_name_H-M   'P 1'
#
loop_
_entity.id
_entity.type
_entity.pdbx_description
1 polymer ?
#
loop_
_entity_poly.entity_id
_entity_poly.type
_entity_poly.pdbx_seq_one_letter_code
_entity_poly.pdbx_strand_id
1 'polypeptide(L)'
;MSGFQARIGLADPEVNVLWEWRLRGPILEAGGESYLPTAPQFAALQTYTQWRETKERDELTNLSLIATLREAWNEGCRIYLETYRDTIIANADDLSLDAREDKDSGDLILRPIVSGDFPDLDPDKIEERLSQLRIGSDRAVLRVGKTIVLLNPEQTRIARAVAARGRVPRNQRTSFEKNPSAWLAENVFPDVETEFSPRVTGIGVWKGGYLGAKWEAGEDWFGKHPEPEKMGLKDAAGHQEREDEPDSLLPEDDESPKQIVPLIIPNDEELGFGWRFPELASENAEPFKPDLTRYARKPLLHQEDGVRWLLGHARRALQRLNPDEKPGGFGAGALLADDMGLGKTFTTLMLLAEWFRIWRKITGKEPPAVLIVAPLSLLENWKEEIKKSFKADDPVFTRVLIAQTDAELDKIRRGPGTRDAAIPGQVTQYGLGFGDGTERSADYPGGCVLTTYQTLRDYRFSFAK
;
A
#
# COMPACT_ATOMS: atom_id res chain seq x y z
N MET A 1 14.97 -30.49 -7.46
CA MET A 1 15.40 -30.96 -6.13
C MET A 1 14.24 -31.66 -5.44
N SER A 2 14.12 -32.98 -5.55
CA SER A 2 13.16 -33.76 -4.77
C SER A 2 13.76 -34.00 -3.39
N GLY A 3 13.37 -33.20 -2.38
CA GLY A 3 13.86 -33.39 -1.01
C GLY A 3 13.88 -32.15 -0.11
N PHE A 4 13.46 -30.97 -0.60
CA PHE A 4 13.43 -29.78 0.26
C PHE A 4 12.36 -29.92 1.35
N GLN A 5 12.81 -29.85 2.61
CA GLN A 5 11.97 -29.84 3.80
C GLN A 5 12.34 -28.63 4.64
N ALA A 6 11.32 -27.89 5.07
CA ALA A 6 11.47 -26.77 5.98
C ALA A 6 10.59 -27.00 7.20
N ARG A 7 11.08 -26.56 8.36
CA ARG A 7 10.32 -26.53 9.61
C ARG A 7 10.71 -25.27 10.37
N ILE A 8 9.72 -24.50 10.83
CA ILE A 8 9.94 -23.31 11.64
C ILE A 8 9.53 -23.61 13.08
N GLY A 9 10.46 -23.38 14.00
CA GLY A 9 10.22 -23.38 15.44
C GLY A 9 10.50 -22.00 16.02
N LEU A 10 9.76 -21.63 17.06
CA LEU A 10 9.96 -20.40 17.81
C LEU A 10 10.99 -20.67 18.90
N ALA A 11 12.10 -19.93 18.91
CA ALA A 11 13.11 -20.04 19.95
C ALA A 11 12.85 -18.99 21.05
N ASP A 12 12.83 -19.43 22.30
CA ASP A 12 12.90 -18.51 23.45
C ASP A 12 14.35 -18.02 23.66
N PRO A 13 14.58 -16.99 24.50
CA PRO A 13 15.93 -16.53 24.84
C PRO A 13 16.82 -17.58 25.53
N GLU A 14 16.23 -18.65 26.06
CA GLU A 14 16.92 -19.77 26.72
C GLU A 14 17.20 -20.94 25.75
N VAL A 15 16.93 -20.76 24.44
CA VAL A 15 17.17 -21.70 23.33
C VAL A 15 16.21 -22.92 23.33
N ASN A 16 15.12 -22.88 24.08
CA ASN A 16 14.05 -23.86 23.90
C ASN A 16 13.26 -23.56 22.63
N VAL A 17 13.07 -24.58 21.79
CA VAL A 17 12.36 -24.44 20.51
C VAL A 17 10.94 -24.99 20.65
N LEU A 18 9.96 -24.09 20.57
CA LEU A 18 8.55 -24.41 20.45
C LEU A 18 8.20 -24.65 18.98
N TRP A 19 7.91 -25.91 18.66
CA TRP A 19 7.53 -26.30 17.30
C TRP A 19 6.02 -26.22 17.04
N GLU A 20 5.23 -26.19 18.11
CA GLU A 20 3.77 -26.06 18.04
C GLU A 20 3.39 -24.59 18.24
N TRP A 21 2.87 -24.01 17.18
CA TRP A 21 2.37 -22.65 17.15
C TRP A 21 1.28 -22.52 16.09
N ARG A 22 0.43 -21.50 16.23
CA ARG A 22 -0.66 -21.20 15.30
C ARG A 22 -0.73 -19.70 15.06
N LEU A 23 -0.91 -19.30 13.80
CA LEU A 23 -1.29 -17.93 13.46
C LEU A 23 -2.80 -17.82 13.34
N ARG A 24 -3.39 -16.83 14.01
CA ARG A 24 -4.79 -16.42 13.88
C ARG A 24 -4.84 -14.95 13.49
N GLY A 25 -4.89 -14.67 12.19
CA GLY A 25 -4.65 -13.32 11.67
C GLY A 25 -3.25 -12.84 12.12
N PRO A 26 -3.11 -11.62 12.67
CA PRO A 26 -1.82 -11.13 13.15
C PRO A 26 -1.40 -11.70 14.53
N ILE A 27 -2.24 -12.52 15.18
CA ILE A 27 -1.94 -13.06 16.52
C ILE A 27 -1.22 -14.40 16.39
N LEU A 28 -0.11 -14.55 17.12
CA LEU A 28 0.64 -15.80 17.25
C LEU A 28 0.27 -16.50 18.55
N GLU A 29 -0.29 -17.70 18.48
CA GLU A 29 -0.57 -18.56 19.62
C GLU A 29 0.53 -19.61 19.75
N ALA A 30 1.22 -19.66 20.88
CA ALA A 30 2.30 -20.61 21.15
C ALA A 30 2.33 -20.96 22.65
N GLY A 31 2.51 -22.24 22.99
CA GLY A 31 2.62 -22.66 24.40
C GLY A 31 1.40 -22.32 25.29
N GLY A 32 0.21 -22.12 24.70
CA GLY A 32 -1.00 -21.73 25.42
C GLY A 32 -1.18 -20.22 25.64
N GLU A 33 -0.22 -19.40 25.20
CA GLU A 33 -0.23 -17.94 25.34
C GLU A 33 -0.37 -17.27 23.96
N SER A 34 -0.75 -15.98 23.97
CA SER A 34 -0.91 -15.18 22.75
C SER A 34 0.14 -14.06 22.67
N TYR A 35 0.77 -13.97 21.51
CA TYR A 35 1.90 -13.12 21.18
C TYR A 35 1.55 -12.25 19.97
N LEU A 36 2.10 -11.03 19.91
CA LEU A 36 2.08 -10.22 18.70
C LEU A 36 3.45 -10.31 18.03
N PRO A 37 3.59 -11.02 16.90
CA PRO A 37 4.84 -11.06 16.15
C PRO A 37 5.17 -9.67 15.60
N THR A 38 6.45 -9.35 15.48
CA THR A 38 6.90 -8.20 14.69
C THR A 38 6.53 -8.40 13.21
N ALA A 39 6.49 -7.33 12.40
CA ALA A 39 6.20 -7.46 10.97
C ALA A 39 7.12 -8.49 10.25
N PRO A 40 8.45 -8.50 10.49
CA PRO A 40 9.34 -9.53 9.96
C PRO A 40 9.00 -10.96 10.43
N GLN A 41 8.67 -11.13 11.71
CA GLN A 41 8.27 -12.44 12.27
C GLN A 41 6.95 -12.92 11.66
N PHE A 42 5.99 -12.01 11.49
CA PHE A 42 4.70 -12.31 10.90
C PHE A 42 4.86 -12.76 9.44
N ALA A 43 5.62 -12.00 8.64
CA ALA A 43 5.92 -12.36 7.25
C ALA A 43 6.55 -13.75 7.14
N ALA A 44 7.56 -14.05 7.98
CA ALA A 44 8.20 -15.35 8.01
C ALA A 44 7.22 -16.51 8.35
N LEU A 45 6.43 -16.35 9.41
CA LEU A 45 5.49 -17.37 9.87
C LEU A 45 4.31 -17.56 8.91
N GLN A 46 3.80 -16.48 8.32
CA GLN A 46 2.71 -16.51 7.35
C GLN A 46 3.16 -17.20 6.06
N THR A 47 4.30 -16.81 5.50
CA THR A 47 4.84 -17.42 4.28
C THR A 47 5.14 -18.90 4.48
N TYR A 48 5.66 -19.31 5.64
CA TYR A 48 5.83 -20.72 5.96
C TYR A 48 4.50 -21.48 6.06
N THR A 49 3.47 -20.88 6.65
CA THR A 49 2.14 -21.51 6.74
C THR A 49 1.57 -21.77 5.35
N GLN A 50 1.65 -20.78 4.46
CA GLN A 50 1.23 -20.91 3.06
C GLN A 50 2.06 -21.97 2.31
N TRP A 51 3.38 -21.94 2.47
CA TRP A 51 4.29 -22.93 1.87
C TRP A 51 3.96 -24.37 2.34
N ARG A 52 3.65 -24.55 3.63
CA ARG A 52 3.30 -25.85 4.20
C ARG A 52 2.00 -26.41 3.62
N GLU A 53 1.01 -25.55 3.39
CA GLU A 53 -0.31 -25.91 2.86
C GLU A 53 -0.32 -26.14 1.34
N THR A 54 0.72 -25.67 0.64
CA THR A 54 0.85 -25.87 -0.80
C THR A 54 1.08 -27.35 -1.15
N LYS A 55 0.19 -27.91 -1.98
CA LYS A 55 0.17 -29.35 -2.34
C LYS A 55 1.32 -29.76 -3.26
N GLU A 56 1.65 -28.92 -4.25
CA GLU A 56 2.75 -29.14 -5.19
C GLU A 56 3.84 -28.11 -4.94
N ARG A 57 4.98 -28.57 -4.41
CA ARG A 57 6.11 -27.69 -4.08
C ARG A 57 7.15 -27.83 -5.16
N ASP A 58 7.16 -26.87 -6.07
CA ASP A 58 8.23 -26.73 -7.06
C ASP A 58 9.46 -26.04 -6.44
N GLU A 59 10.54 -25.96 -7.22
CA GLU A 59 11.78 -25.31 -6.80
C GLU A 59 11.56 -23.84 -6.43
N LEU A 60 10.69 -23.15 -7.17
CA LEU A 60 10.41 -21.74 -6.96
C LEU A 60 9.64 -21.49 -5.66
N THR A 61 8.63 -22.30 -5.35
CA THR A 61 7.89 -22.23 -4.07
C THR A 61 8.85 -22.35 -2.89
N ASN A 62 9.85 -23.23 -2.99
CA ASN A 62 10.87 -23.39 -1.94
C ASN A 62 11.81 -22.18 -1.85
N LEU A 63 12.23 -21.64 -2.99
CA LEU A 63 13.10 -20.46 -3.02
C LEU A 63 12.36 -19.20 -2.53
N SER A 64 11.07 -19.04 -2.84
CA SER A 64 10.25 -17.94 -2.34
C SER A 64 10.15 -17.95 -0.82
N LEU A 65 10.00 -19.13 -0.20
CA LEU A 65 10.06 -19.25 1.26
C LEU A 65 11.41 -18.75 1.79
N ILE A 66 12.53 -19.18 1.19
CA ILE A 66 13.87 -18.76 1.65
C ILE A 66 14.08 -17.26 1.45
N ALA A 67 13.61 -16.69 0.34
CA ALA A 67 13.69 -15.27 0.06
C ALA A 67 13.00 -14.44 1.15
N THR A 68 11.74 -14.76 1.49
CA THR A 68 11.02 -14.05 2.55
C THR A 68 11.64 -14.25 3.93
N LEU A 69 12.19 -15.43 4.23
CA LEU A 69 12.91 -15.65 5.49
C LEU A 69 14.19 -14.81 5.58
N ARG A 70 14.88 -14.62 4.46
CA ARG A 70 16.08 -13.79 4.38
C ARG A 70 15.75 -12.31 4.51
N GLU A 71 14.69 -11.85 3.85
CA GLU A 71 14.15 -10.50 3.99
C GLU A 71 13.77 -10.21 5.44
N ALA A 72 13.00 -11.09 6.08
CA ALA A 72 12.67 -10.99 7.49
C ALA A 72 13.93 -10.93 8.38
N TRP A 73 14.98 -11.68 8.05
CA TRP A 73 16.26 -11.63 8.76
C TRP A 73 16.97 -10.28 8.60
N ASN A 74 17.00 -9.72 7.38
CA ASN A 74 17.55 -8.40 7.09
C ASN A 74 16.79 -7.30 7.86
N GLU A 75 15.47 -7.42 7.99
CA GLU A 75 14.62 -6.50 8.76
C GLU A 75 14.74 -6.69 10.30
N GLY A 76 15.65 -7.55 10.76
CA GLY A 76 15.98 -7.72 12.17
C GLY A 76 15.29 -8.90 12.86
N CYS A 77 14.59 -9.78 12.13
CA CYS A 77 14.11 -11.04 12.69
C CYS A 77 15.28 -11.97 12.99
N ARG A 78 15.35 -12.48 14.22
CA ARG A 78 16.38 -13.47 14.61
C ARG A 78 16.03 -14.85 14.05
N ILE A 79 16.37 -15.07 12.79
CA ILE A 79 16.18 -16.35 12.08
C ILE A 79 17.56 -16.96 11.83
N TYR A 80 17.70 -18.25 12.14
CA TYR A 80 18.94 -18.99 11.90
C TYR A 80 18.97 -19.51 10.46
N LEU A 81 19.79 -18.87 9.61
CA LEU A 81 19.92 -19.16 8.17
C LEU A 81 21.37 -19.43 7.75
N GLU A 82 22.18 -20.10 8.59
CA GLU A 82 23.63 -20.26 8.33
C GLU A 82 23.96 -20.85 6.96
N THR A 83 23.21 -21.85 6.49
CA THR A 83 23.41 -22.48 5.17
C THR A 83 23.15 -21.54 3.98
N TYR A 84 22.37 -20.47 4.18
CA TYR A 84 21.97 -19.51 3.13
C TYR A 84 22.57 -18.12 3.34
N ARG A 85 23.53 -17.98 4.26
CA ARG A 85 24.18 -16.69 4.53
C ARG A 85 24.90 -16.15 3.30
N ASP A 86 25.63 -17.02 2.59
CA ASP A 86 26.47 -16.66 1.45
C ASP A 86 25.74 -16.61 0.11
N THR A 87 24.55 -17.21 0.00
CA THR A 87 23.74 -17.23 -1.23
C THR A 87 22.59 -16.25 -1.10
N ILE A 88 22.57 -15.22 -1.93
CA ILE A 88 21.51 -14.21 -1.94
C ILE A 88 20.31 -14.78 -2.69
N ILE A 89 19.16 -14.85 -2.04
CA ILE A 89 17.91 -15.29 -2.66
C ILE A 89 16.88 -14.21 -2.42
N ALA A 90 16.37 -13.61 -3.49
CA ALA A 90 15.50 -12.45 -3.41
C ALA A 90 14.49 -12.44 -4.58
N ASN A 91 13.37 -11.76 -4.39
CA ASN A 91 12.42 -11.48 -5.47
C ASN A 91 12.92 -10.26 -6.27
N ALA A 92 12.65 -10.23 -7.58
CA ALA A 92 12.84 -9.02 -8.37
C ALA A 92 11.70 -8.04 -8.08
N ASP A 93 12.05 -6.81 -7.70
CA ASP A 93 11.08 -5.72 -7.51
C ASP A 93 10.64 -5.18 -8.87
N ASP A 94 11.60 -5.00 -9.77
CA ASP A 94 11.35 -4.48 -11.12
C ASP A 94 12.18 -5.21 -12.18
N LEU A 95 11.67 -5.15 -13.42
CA LEU A 95 12.37 -5.61 -14.62
C LEU A 95 12.31 -4.51 -15.67
N SER A 96 13.44 -3.86 -15.89
CA SER A 96 13.63 -2.82 -16.89
C SER A 96 14.33 -3.37 -18.13
N LEU A 97 14.36 -2.60 -19.21
CA LEU A 97 15.07 -2.96 -20.44
C LEU A 97 16.21 -1.97 -20.68
N ASP A 98 17.37 -2.52 -21.00
CA ASP A 98 18.53 -1.80 -21.52
C ASP A 98 18.79 -2.20 -22.97
N ALA A 99 19.45 -1.34 -23.73
CA ALA A 99 19.77 -1.55 -25.13
C ALA A 99 21.26 -1.32 -25.38
N ARG A 100 21.95 -2.35 -25.90
CA ARG A 100 23.35 -2.24 -26.29
C ARG A 100 23.51 -2.39 -27.80
N GLU A 101 24.31 -1.52 -28.40
CA GLU A 101 24.77 -1.70 -29.76
C GLU A 101 25.75 -2.87 -29.87
N ASP A 102 25.45 -3.81 -30.77
CA ASP A 102 26.39 -4.83 -31.19
C ASP A 102 27.43 -4.22 -32.12
N LYS A 103 28.72 -4.30 -31.75
CA LYS A 103 29.81 -3.60 -32.45
C LYS A 103 30.08 -4.17 -33.84
N ASP A 104 29.74 -5.43 -34.08
CA ASP A 104 30.01 -6.12 -35.34
C ASP A 104 28.87 -5.96 -36.35
N SER A 105 27.62 -6.15 -35.93
CA SER A 105 26.46 -6.02 -36.82
C SER A 105 25.86 -4.61 -36.89
N GLY A 106 26.07 -3.79 -35.85
CA GLY A 106 25.35 -2.53 -35.69
C GLY A 106 23.86 -2.75 -35.43
N ASP A 107 23.46 -3.89 -34.85
CA ASP A 107 22.10 -4.12 -34.34
C ASP A 107 21.99 -3.62 -32.88
N LEU A 108 20.79 -3.33 -32.38
CA LEU A 108 20.59 -3.13 -30.93
C LEU A 108 20.15 -4.44 -30.31
N ILE A 109 20.79 -4.82 -29.21
CA ILE A 109 20.44 -5.99 -28.41
C ILE A 109 19.75 -5.47 -27.14
N LEU A 110 18.48 -5.80 -26.99
CA LEU A 110 17.69 -5.49 -25.81
C LEU A 110 17.95 -6.52 -24.72
N ARG A 111 18.13 -6.05 -23.50
CA ARG A 111 18.52 -6.86 -22.34
C ARG A 111 17.63 -6.50 -21.17
N PRO A 112 16.99 -7.46 -20.49
CA PRO A 112 16.28 -7.15 -19.27
C PRO A 112 17.29 -6.98 -18.13
N ILE A 113 17.11 -5.90 -17.37
CA ILE A 113 17.81 -5.64 -16.12
C ILE A 113 16.82 -5.87 -15.00
N VAL A 114 17.23 -6.68 -14.03
CA VAL A 114 16.43 -6.96 -12.83
C VAL A 114 17.03 -6.21 -11.65
N SER A 115 16.17 -5.55 -10.89
CA SER A 115 16.53 -4.82 -9.68
C SER A 115 15.71 -5.32 -8.49
N GLY A 116 16.23 -5.10 -7.29
CA GLY A 116 15.57 -5.41 -6.03
C GLY A 116 16.53 -5.36 -4.86
N ASP A 117 16.17 -5.97 -3.73
CA ASP A 117 17.02 -6.08 -2.53
C ASP A 117 18.15 -7.12 -2.71
N PHE A 118 19.00 -6.88 -3.71
CA PHE A 118 20.21 -7.64 -4.00
C PHE A 118 21.24 -6.78 -4.75
N PRO A 119 22.54 -7.12 -4.70
CA PRO A 119 23.58 -6.35 -5.40
C PRO A 119 23.35 -6.31 -6.91
N ASP A 120 23.77 -5.21 -7.54
CA ASP A 120 23.74 -5.05 -8.99
C ASP A 120 24.36 -6.27 -9.70
N LEU A 121 23.59 -6.82 -10.61
CA LEU A 121 23.97 -8.01 -11.36
C LEU A 121 24.58 -7.59 -12.70
N ASP A 122 25.66 -8.27 -13.06
CA ASP A 122 26.36 -8.08 -14.32
C ASP A 122 25.41 -8.36 -15.51
N PRO A 123 25.07 -7.33 -16.33
CA PRO A 123 24.12 -7.45 -17.42
C PRO A 123 24.49 -8.52 -18.45
N ASP A 124 25.79 -8.73 -18.70
CA ASP A 124 26.24 -9.72 -19.68
C ASP A 124 26.01 -11.16 -19.14
N LYS A 125 26.13 -11.37 -17.81
CA LYS A 125 25.80 -12.66 -17.18
C LYS A 125 24.31 -12.93 -17.12
N ILE A 126 23.49 -11.87 -16.99
CA ILE A 126 22.04 -11.99 -17.10
C ILE A 126 21.68 -12.45 -18.51
N GLU A 127 22.22 -11.81 -19.55
CA GLU A 127 22.02 -12.17 -20.95
C GLU A 127 22.30 -13.66 -21.23
N GLU A 128 23.47 -14.15 -20.79
CA GLU A 128 23.84 -15.56 -20.92
C GLU A 128 22.82 -16.51 -20.26
N ARG A 129 22.28 -16.13 -19.11
CA ARG A 129 21.31 -16.95 -18.34
C ARG A 129 19.90 -16.90 -18.90
N LEU A 130 19.51 -15.77 -19.50
CA LEU A 130 18.22 -15.62 -20.16
C LEU A 130 18.07 -16.58 -21.33
N SER A 131 19.14 -16.79 -22.10
CA SER A 131 19.17 -17.77 -23.20
C SER A 131 18.90 -19.22 -22.74
N GLN A 132 19.08 -19.48 -21.43
CA GLN A 132 18.88 -20.79 -20.80
C GLN A 132 17.52 -20.93 -20.11
N LEU A 133 16.67 -19.89 -20.14
CA LEU A 133 15.32 -19.95 -19.57
C LEU A 133 14.50 -21.00 -20.33
N ARG A 134 14.29 -22.16 -19.68
CA ARG A 134 13.47 -23.24 -20.23
C ARG A 134 12.03 -22.76 -20.45
N ILE A 135 11.45 -23.19 -21.55
CA ILE A 135 10.01 -23.09 -21.83
C ILE A 135 9.33 -24.19 -21.01
N GLY A 136 8.43 -23.82 -20.08
CA GLY A 136 7.63 -24.82 -19.36
C GLY A 136 7.05 -24.42 -18.00
N SER A 137 7.63 -23.46 -17.26
CA SER A 137 7.09 -22.97 -15.98
C SER A 137 6.60 -21.54 -16.07
N ASP A 138 5.50 -21.19 -15.41
CA ASP A 138 4.95 -19.81 -15.39
C ASP A 138 5.91 -18.80 -14.75
N ARG A 139 6.81 -19.26 -13.87
CA ARG A 139 7.79 -18.44 -13.17
C ARG A 139 9.21 -18.93 -13.46
N ALA A 140 10.18 -18.01 -13.46
CA ALA A 140 11.58 -18.27 -13.75
C ALA A 140 12.50 -17.92 -12.57
N VAL A 141 13.63 -18.63 -12.51
CA VAL A 141 14.71 -18.41 -11.54
C VAL A 141 15.96 -18.00 -12.30
N LEU A 142 16.48 -16.81 -12.02
CA LEU A 142 17.76 -16.34 -12.56
C LEU A 142 18.87 -16.61 -11.55
N ARG A 143 19.93 -17.31 -11.98
CA ARG A 143 21.09 -17.62 -11.15
C ARG A 143 22.33 -16.92 -11.70
N VAL A 144 22.73 -15.84 -11.04
CA VAL A 144 23.88 -15.02 -11.42
C VAL A 144 24.89 -15.02 -10.27
N GLY A 145 25.96 -15.81 -10.42
CA GLY A 145 26.96 -15.98 -9.37
C GLY A 145 26.37 -16.61 -8.11
N LYS A 146 26.42 -15.87 -6.98
CA LYS A 146 25.84 -16.26 -5.69
C LYS A 146 24.42 -15.73 -5.48
N THR A 147 23.86 -15.00 -6.44
CA THR A 147 22.52 -14.41 -6.36
C THR A 147 21.53 -15.22 -7.16
N ILE A 148 20.41 -15.56 -6.52
CA ILE A 148 19.27 -16.24 -7.09
C ILE A 148 18.11 -15.25 -7.05
N VAL A 149 17.69 -14.78 -8.22
CA VAL A 149 16.57 -13.84 -8.37
C VAL A 149 15.34 -14.60 -8.84
N LEU A 150 14.23 -14.40 -8.14
CA LEU A 150 12.94 -15.00 -8.45
C LEU A 150 12.11 -14.00 -9.24
N LEU A 151 11.65 -14.41 -10.42
CA LEU A 151 10.78 -13.60 -11.27
C LEU A 151 9.32 -14.00 -11.08
N ASN A 152 8.46 -13.00 -11.00
CA ASN A 152 7.02 -13.21 -11.06
C ASN A 152 6.60 -13.69 -12.49
N PRO A 153 5.33 -14.13 -12.69
CA PRO A 153 4.91 -14.65 -13.99
C PRO A 153 5.03 -13.65 -15.15
N GLU A 154 4.75 -12.38 -14.88
CA GLU A 154 4.81 -11.31 -15.87
C GLU A 154 6.25 -11.00 -16.27
N GLN A 155 7.13 -10.76 -15.29
CA GLN A 155 8.57 -10.58 -15.47
C GLN A 155 9.19 -11.77 -16.22
N THR A 156 8.76 -12.99 -15.89
CA THR A 156 9.24 -14.22 -16.55
C THR A 156 8.88 -14.24 -18.03
N ARG A 157 7.64 -13.87 -18.36
CA ARG A 157 7.17 -13.78 -19.75
C ARG A 157 7.95 -12.72 -20.50
N ILE A 158 8.16 -11.55 -19.88
CA ILE A 158 8.90 -10.43 -20.48
C ILE A 158 10.34 -10.84 -20.78
N ALA A 159 11.05 -11.37 -19.78
CA ALA A 159 12.42 -11.83 -19.89
C ALA A 159 12.62 -12.85 -21.01
N ARG A 160 11.70 -13.83 -21.15
CA ARG A 160 11.76 -14.84 -22.21
C ARG A 160 11.55 -14.26 -23.61
N ALA A 161 10.58 -13.36 -23.76
CA ALA A 161 10.29 -12.74 -25.05
C ALA A 161 11.46 -11.87 -25.53
N VAL A 162 12.04 -11.07 -24.64
CA VAL A 162 13.24 -10.27 -24.93
C VAL A 162 14.42 -11.17 -25.27
N ALA A 163 14.63 -12.26 -24.53
CA ALA A 163 15.70 -13.22 -24.84
C ALA A 163 15.54 -13.87 -26.22
N ALA A 164 14.31 -14.11 -26.67
CA ALA A 164 14.03 -14.77 -27.94
C ALA A 164 14.01 -13.81 -29.14
N ARG A 165 13.54 -12.57 -28.94
CA ARG A 165 13.18 -11.63 -30.03
C ARG A 165 13.74 -10.22 -29.84
N GLY A 166 14.48 -9.94 -28.78
CA GLY A 166 14.99 -8.61 -28.43
C GLY A 166 16.13 -8.07 -29.29
N ARG A 167 16.32 -8.56 -30.52
CA ARG A 167 17.33 -8.05 -31.45
C ARG A 167 16.67 -7.08 -32.43
N VAL A 168 17.03 -5.80 -32.38
CA VAL A 168 16.58 -4.76 -33.30
C VAL A 168 17.59 -4.62 -34.45
N PRO A 169 17.23 -5.01 -35.68
CA PRO A 169 18.12 -4.88 -36.83
C PRO A 169 18.53 -3.43 -37.09
N ARG A 170 19.77 -3.19 -37.56
CA ARG A 170 20.30 -1.85 -37.85
C ARG A 170 19.36 -0.98 -38.70
N ASN A 171 18.72 -1.57 -39.71
CA ASN A 171 17.79 -0.90 -40.62
C ASN A 171 16.45 -0.52 -39.96
N GLN A 172 16.12 -1.11 -38.81
CA GLN A 172 14.90 -0.82 -38.06
C GLN A 172 15.14 0.09 -36.84
N ARG A 173 16.40 0.44 -36.53
CA ARG A 173 16.74 1.30 -35.38
C ARG A 173 15.99 2.61 -35.39
N THR A 174 15.94 3.31 -36.51
CA THR A 174 15.20 4.57 -36.61
C THR A 174 13.70 4.38 -36.38
N SER A 175 13.14 3.22 -36.73
CA SER A 175 11.74 2.89 -36.45
C SER A 175 11.52 2.55 -34.97
N PHE A 176 12.46 1.82 -34.36
CA PHE A 176 12.46 1.49 -32.95
C PHE A 176 12.62 2.74 -32.08
N GLU A 177 13.58 3.61 -32.38
CA GLU A 177 13.78 4.89 -31.67
C GLU A 177 12.56 5.80 -31.77
N LYS A 178 11.86 5.77 -32.93
CA LYS A 178 10.63 6.55 -33.14
C LYS A 178 9.39 5.98 -32.47
N ASN A 179 9.31 4.68 -32.19
CA ASN A 179 8.19 4.10 -31.45
C ASN A 179 8.58 2.73 -30.85
N PRO A 180 9.31 2.73 -29.72
CA PRO A 180 9.79 1.50 -29.12
C PRO A 180 8.64 0.59 -28.71
N SER A 181 7.55 1.14 -28.18
CA SER A 181 6.39 0.38 -27.71
C SER A 181 5.68 -0.37 -28.83
N ALA A 182 5.38 0.30 -29.94
CA ALA A 182 4.75 -0.35 -31.09
C ALA A 182 5.68 -1.39 -31.72
N TRP A 183 6.98 -1.06 -31.84
CA TRP A 183 7.96 -2.00 -32.35
C TRP A 183 8.10 -3.22 -31.46
N LEU A 184 8.16 -3.04 -30.13
CA LEU A 184 8.21 -4.13 -29.15
C LEU A 184 6.94 -4.98 -29.21
N ALA A 185 5.76 -4.36 -29.27
CA ALA A 185 4.48 -5.07 -29.40
C ALA A 185 4.43 -5.92 -30.67
N GLU A 186 4.90 -5.38 -31.79
CA GLU A 186 4.86 -6.09 -33.07
C GLU A 186 5.96 -7.18 -33.18
N ASN A 187 7.17 -6.90 -32.69
CA ASN A 187 8.35 -7.71 -33.00
C ASN A 187 8.82 -8.60 -31.84
N VAL A 188 8.61 -8.18 -30.59
CA VAL A 188 9.07 -8.93 -29.39
C VAL A 188 7.90 -9.61 -28.69
N PHE A 189 6.77 -8.91 -28.62
CA PHE A 189 5.58 -9.29 -27.88
C PHE A 189 4.32 -9.43 -28.75
N PRO A 190 4.35 -10.05 -29.94
CA PRO A 190 3.18 -10.15 -30.83
C PRO A 190 1.97 -10.86 -30.21
N ASP A 191 2.21 -11.68 -29.17
CA ASP A 191 1.19 -12.45 -28.44
C ASP A 191 0.83 -11.82 -27.07
N VAL A 192 1.38 -10.63 -26.77
CA VAL A 192 1.27 -9.96 -25.48
C VAL A 192 1.06 -8.47 -25.77
N GLU A 193 -0.01 -7.87 -25.26
CA GLU A 193 -0.04 -6.41 -25.19
C GLU A 193 1.15 -5.97 -24.32
N THR A 194 2.22 -5.48 -24.95
CA THR A 194 3.31 -4.83 -24.22
C THR A 194 2.77 -3.57 -23.63
N GLU A 195 2.31 -3.67 -22.40
CA GLU A 195 2.00 -2.53 -21.60
C GLU A 195 3.29 -2.12 -20.90
N PHE A 196 3.99 -1.13 -21.48
CA PHE A 196 4.52 -0.11 -20.57
C PHE A 196 3.35 0.36 -19.71
N SER A 197 3.61 0.79 -18.46
CA SER A 197 2.57 1.49 -17.69
C SER A 197 1.85 2.40 -18.67
N PRO A 198 0.54 2.28 -18.88
CA PRO A 198 -0.12 2.96 -20.00
C PRO A 198 -0.12 4.50 -19.87
N ARG A 199 0.48 4.97 -18.77
CA ARG A 199 0.93 6.34 -18.53
C ARG A 199 2.20 6.71 -19.28
N VAL A 200 3.02 5.79 -19.76
CA VAL A 200 4.30 6.09 -20.43
C VAL A 200 4.02 6.53 -21.86
N THR A 201 4.32 7.79 -22.17
CA THR A 201 4.09 8.38 -23.51
C THR A 201 5.30 8.31 -24.42
N GLY A 202 6.48 8.05 -23.86
CA GLY A 202 7.72 7.98 -24.62
C GLY A 202 8.95 7.96 -23.72
N ILE A 203 10.10 8.20 -24.31
CA ILE A 203 11.39 8.28 -23.63
C ILE A 203 12.01 9.64 -23.99
N GLY A 204 12.53 10.36 -22.99
CA GLY A 204 13.09 11.70 -23.16
C GLY A 204 14.26 11.97 -22.22
N VAL A 205 14.88 13.15 -22.34
CA VAL A 205 15.95 13.56 -21.42
C VAL A 205 15.33 14.00 -20.10
N TRP A 206 15.87 13.51 -18.98
CA TRP A 206 15.41 13.90 -17.65
C TRP A 206 15.44 15.43 -17.50
N LYS A 207 14.31 15.99 -17.07
CA LYS A 207 14.19 17.39 -16.66
C LYS A 207 13.51 17.41 -15.30
N GLY A 208 14.11 18.09 -14.32
CA GLY A 208 13.50 18.25 -13.00
C GLY A 208 12.17 19.01 -13.11
N GLY A 209 11.06 18.39 -12.70
CA GLY A 209 9.74 19.01 -12.66
C GLY A 209 9.44 19.61 -11.30
N TYR A 210 9.09 20.90 -11.25
CA TYR A 210 8.43 21.53 -10.10
C TYR A 210 6.92 21.29 -10.18
N LEU A 211 6.29 20.97 -9.04
CA LEU A 211 4.85 20.82 -8.88
C LEU A 211 4.13 22.11 -9.33
N GLY A 212 3.40 22.06 -10.44
CA GLY A 212 2.49 23.14 -10.86
C GLY A 212 2.71 23.74 -12.26
N ALA A 213 3.70 23.30 -13.04
CA ALA A 213 3.86 23.79 -14.41
C ALA A 213 3.02 22.94 -15.40
N LYS A 214 2.14 23.61 -16.16
CA LYS A 214 1.61 23.06 -17.41
C LYS A 214 2.79 22.70 -18.31
N TRP A 215 2.88 21.44 -18.70
CA TRP A 215 3.86 20.97 -19.66
C TRP A 215 3.40 21.41 -21.06
N GLU A 216 4.03 22.46 -21.60
CA GLU A 216 4.01 22.68 -23.05
C GLU A 216 5.35 22.26 -23.68
N ALA A 217 5.21 21.65 -24.85
CA ALA A 217 6.25 21.17 -25.78
C ALA A 217 6.95 19.83 -25.42
N GLY A 218 6.20 18.73 -25.57
CA GLY A 218 6.71 17.44 -26.05
C GLY A 218 5.79 16.95 -27.18
N GLU A 219 6.33 16.27 -28.19
CA GLU A 219 5.51 15.74 -29.30
C GLU A 219 4.54 14.68 -28.79
N ASP A 220 3.23 14.92 -29.00
CA ASP A 220 2.15 14.00 -28.71
C ASP A 220 2.23 12.78 -29.65
N TRP A 221 2.63 11.64 -29.08
CA TRP A 221 2.92 10.41 -29.83
C TRP A 221 1.68 9.56 -30.16
N PHE A 222 0.51 9.86 -29.57
CA PHE A 222 -0.67 8.97 -29.65
C PHE A 222 -1.98 9.67 -30.01
N GLY A 223 -2.01 11.00 -30.18
CA GLY A 223 -3.20 11.73 -30.64
C GLY A 223 -4.42 11.55 -29.74
N LYS A 224 -4.22 11.36 -28.43
CA LYS A 224 -5.29 11.20 -27.45
C LYS A 224 -5.54 12.53 -26.74
N HIS A 225 -6.17 13.47 -27.44
CA HIS A 225 -6.97 14.46 -26.75
C HIS A 225 -8.31 13.80 -26.40
N PRO A 226 -8.75 13.74 -25.13
CA PRO A 226 -10.14 13.46 -24.86
C PRO A 226 -10.97 14.58 -25.50
N GLU A 227 -11.84 14.24 -26.47
CA GLU A 227 -12.84 15.19 -26.93
C GLU A 227 -13.76 15.50 -25.73
N PRO A 228 -13.85 16.76 -25.27
CA PRO A 228 -14.82 17.11 -24.25
C PRO A 228 -16.21 16.91 -24.83
N GLU A 229 -17.02 16.05 -24.21
CA GLU A 229 -18.45 16.01 -24.49
C GLU A 229 -19.03 17.43 -24.33
N LYS A 230 -19.57 17.96 -25.43
CA LYS A 230 -20.24 19.26 -25.45
C LYS A 230 -21.49 19.20 -24.58
N MET A 231 -21.42 19.71 -23.37
CA MET A 231 -22.58 20.22 -22.64
C MET A 231 -22.53 21.75 -22.63
N GLY A 232 -23.45 22.34 -23.40
CA GLY A 232 -23.59 23.79 -23.51
C GLY A 232 -24.21 24.39 -22.26
N LEU A 233 -23.58 25.44 -21.74
CA LEU A 233 -24.23 26.48 -20.95
C LEU A 233 -23.65 27.83 -21.38
N LYS A 234 -24.56 28.73 -21.69
CA LYS A 234 -24.35 30.08 -22.23
C LYS A 234 -23.79 31.04 -21.18
N ASP A 235 -22.96 31.96 -21.67
CA ASP A 235 -22.80 33.36 -21.29
C ASP A 235 -22.84 33.76 -19.81
N ALA A 236 -21.68 34.19 -19.30
CA ALA A 236 -21.60 35.41 -18.49
C ALA A 236 -20.20 36.02 -18.60
N ALA A 237 -20.17 37.29 -18.97
CA ALA A 237 -19.00 38.08 -19.29
C ALA A 237 -18.29 38.66 -18.06
N GLY A 238 -17.00 38.97 -18.23
CA GLY A 238 -16.31 40.08 -17.58
C GLY A 238 -15.39 39.73 -16.42
N HIS A 239 -14.08 39.77 -16.63
CA HIS A 239 -13.21 40.84 -16.12
C HIS A 239 -11.75 40.64 -16.55
N GLN A 240 -11.14 41.73 -17.02
CA GLN A 240 -9.72 41.87 -17.35
C GLN A 240 -8.88 41.98 -16.08
N GLU A 241 -7.80 41.22 -15.95
CA GLU A 241 -6.64 41.59 -15.11
C GLU A 241 -5.31 41.16 -15.75
N ARG A 242 -4.53 42.19 -16.08
CA ARG A 242 -3.06 42.38 -16.01
C ARG A 242 -2.13 41.22 -16.43
N GLU A 243 -1.40 41.48 -17.52
CA GLU A 243 -0.15 40.82 -17.88
C GLU A 243 0.97 41.36 -16.96
N ASP A 244 1.41 40.53 -16.00
CA ASP A 244 2.74 40.65 -15.39
C ASP A 244 3.64 39.59 -16.06
N GLU A 245 4.74 40.04 -16.67
CA GLU A 245 5.74 39.19 -17.32
C GLU A 245 6.36 38.18 -16.33
N PRO A 246 6.50 36.89 -16.68
CA PRO A 246 7.34 35.98 -15.91
C PRO A 246 8.82 36.16 -16.32
N ASP A 247 9.61 36.48 -15.30
CA ASP A 247 11.08 36.52 -15.30
C ASP A 247 11.65 35.21 -15.86
N SER A 248 12.37 35.30 -16.98
CA SER A 248 12.90 34.16 -17.73
C SER A 248 14.25 33.74 -17.16
N LEU A 249 14.24 32.94 -16.10
CA LEU A 249 15.41 32.17 -15.67
C LEU A 249 15.51 30.90 -16.52
N LEU A 250 16.26 30.98 -17.63
CA LEU A 250 16.74 29.81 -18.36
C LEU A 250 17.73 29.02 -17.47
N PRO A 251 17.62 27.70 -17.33
CA PRO A 251 18.64 26.90 -16.66
C PRO A 251 19.92 26.85 -17.50
N GLU A 252 21.07 27.03 -16.84
CA GLU A 252 22.39 26.82 -17.42
C GLU A 252 22.57 25.37 -17.91
N ASP A 253 23.18 25.21 -19.08
CA ASP A 253 23.52 23.91 -19.69
C ASP A 253 24.55 23.18 -18.83
N ASP A 254 24.11 22.18 -18.06
CA ASP A 254 24.99 21.24 -17.34
C ASP A 254 25.36 20.08 -18.28
N GLU A 255 26.64 19.97 -18.65
CA GLU A 255 27.22 18.88 -19.48
C GLU A 255 27.37 17.55 -18.69
N SER A 256 26.35 17.18 -17.92
CA SER A 256 26.25 15.82 -17.36
C SER A 256 25.65 14.87 -18.42
N PRO A 257 26.00 13.55 -18.41
CA PRO A 257 25.42 12.60 -19.35
C PRO A 257 23.89 12.64 -19.21
N LYS A 258 23.23 13.09 -20.29
CA LYS A 258 21.77 13.27 -20.36
C LYS A 258 21.09 11.93 -20.08
N GLN A 259 20.66 11.73 -18.84
CA GLN A 259 19.99 10.51 -18.44
C GLN A 259 18.65 10.43 -19.16
N ILE A 260 18.51 9.39 -19.97
CA ILE A 260 17.31 9.10 -20.74
C ILE A 260 16.31 8.43 -19.78
N VAL A 261 15.11 9.00 -19.65
CA VAL A 261 14.06 8.52 -18.73
C VAL A 261 12.70 8.39 -19.44
N PRO A 262 11.82 7.48 -18.98
CA PRO A 262 10.44 7.42 -19.45
C PRO A 262 9.66 8.69 -19.12
N LEU A 263 8.87 9.19 -20.08
CA LEU A 263 7.90 10.28 -19.89
C LEU A 263 6.57 9.68 -19.43
N ILE A 264 5.99 10.19 -18.33
CA ILE A 264 4.81 9.59 -17.67
C ILE A 264 3.67 10.61 -17.57
N ILE A 265 2.48 10.23 -18.04
CA ILE A 265 1.22 10.97 -17.89
C ILE A 265 0.88 11.07 -16.41
N PRO A 266 0.57 12.27 -15.89
CA PRO A 266 0.11 12.45 -14.52
C PRO A 266 -1.25 11.75 -14.29
N ASN A 267 -1.50 11.32 -13.05
CA ASN A 267 -2.70 10.56 -12.66
C ASN A 267 -3.14 10.98 -11.25
N ASP A 268 -2.90 12.26 -10.97
CA ASP A 268 -3.12 12.97 -9.72
C ASP A 268 -4.48 13.68 -9.72
N GLU A 269 -4.88 14.29 -10.83
CA GLU A 269 -6.19 14.97 -10.96
C GLU A 269 -7.33 14.01 -11.34
N GLU A 270 -7.06 13.09 -12.28
CA GLU A 270 -8.05 12.10 -12.74
C GLU A 270 -7.45 10.69 -12.73
N LEU A 271 -8.24 9.71 -12.27
CA LEU A 271 -7.87 8.29 -12.34
C LEU A 271 -8.06 7.77 -13.76
N GLY A 272 -7.13 8.14 -14.65
CA GLY A 272 -6.98 7.55 -15.99
C GLY A 272 -6.40 6.14 -15.94
N PHE A 273 -5.58 5.85 -14.92
CA PHE A 273 -4.85 4.60 -14.78
C PHE A 273 -4.84 4.11 -13.33
N GLY A 274 -5.40 2.92 -13.10
CA GLY A 274 -5.48 2.27 -11.79
C GLY A 274 -6.56 1.20 -11.74
N TRP A 275 -6.50 0.34 -10.73
CA TRP A 275 -7.48 -0.71 -10.54
C TRP A 275 -8.80 -0.11 -10.05
N ARG A 276 -9.79 -0.10 -10.93
CA ARG A 276 -11.19 0.04 -10.52
C ARG A 276 -11.65 -1.35 -10.13
N PHE A 277 -12.06 -1.53 -8.88
CA PHE A 277 -12.69 -2.77 -8.44
C PHE A 277 -14.17 -2.71 -8.81
N PRO A 278 -14.62 -3.34 -9.90
CA PRO A 278 -16.04 -3.31 -10.29
C PRO A 278 -16.94 -3.89 -9.20
N GLU A 279 -16.42 -4.78 -8.36
CA GLU A 279 -17.13 -5.30 -7.18
C GLU A 279 -17.46 -4.16 -6.21
N LEU A 280 -16.54 -3.22 -5.98
CA LEU A 280 -16.79 -2.03 -5.13
C LEU A 280 -17.87 -1.12 -5.71
N ALA A 281 -17.90 -0.96 -7.03
CA ALA A 281 -18.92 -0.18 -7.71
C ALA A 281 -20.30 -0.85 -7.62
N SER A 282 -20.36 -2.18 -7.82
CA SER A 282 -21.60 -2.95 -7.77
C SER A 282 -22.17 -3.11 -6.35
N GLU A 283 -21.31 -3.27 -5.34
CA GLU A 283 -21.75 -3.35 -3.95
C GLU A 283 -22.31 -2.00 -3.49
N ASN A 284 -21.69 -0.88 -3.88
CA ASN A 284 -22.18 0.47 -3.58
C ASN A 284 -23.43 0.89 -4.38
N ALA A 285 -24.04 -0.02 -5.17
CA ALA A 285 -25.19 0.28 -6.02
C ALA A 285 -26.43 0.76 -5.25
N GLU A 286 -26.59 0.33 -3.99
CA GLU A 286 -27.56 0.92 -3.07
C GLU A 286 -26.85 1.87 -2.09
N PRO A 287 -26.79 3.17 -2.40
CA PRO A 287 -26.14 4.13 -1.53
C PRO A 287 -26.92 4.28 -0.22
N PHE A 288 -26.17 4.37 0.88
CA PHE A 288 -26.75 4.79 2.15
C PHE A 288 -27.44 6.15 1.98
N LYS A 289 -28.63 6.28 2.57
CA LYS A 289 -29.39 7.53 2.60
C LYS A 289 -29.35 8.08 4.03
N PRO A 290 -28.22 8.67 4.45
CA PRO A 290 -28.10 9.25 5.79
C PRO A 290 -29.11 10.38 5.98
N ASP A 291 -29.63 10.52 7.19
CA ASP A 291 -30.55 11.61 7.54
C ASP A 291 -29.75 12.85 7.97
N LEU A 292 -29.55 13.75 7.01
CA LEU A 292 -28.70 14.93 7.16
C LEU A 292 -29.32 16.05 8.01
N THR A 293 -30.57 15.91 8.45
CA THR A 293 -31.29 16.93 9.23
C THR A 293 -30.93 16.93 10.72
N ARG A 294 -30.16 15.93 11.14
CA ARG A 294 -29.83 15.67 12.55
C ARG A 294 -28.62 16.43 13.06
N TYR A 295 -27.73 16.80 12.16
CA TYR A 295 -26.53 17.55 12.50
C TYR A 295 -26.88 18.99 12.86
N ALA A 296 -26.08 19.60 13.74
CA ALA A 296 -26.25 21.01 14.10
C ALA A 296 -25.86 21.96 12.95
N ARG A 297 -25.08 21.47 11.99
CA ARG A 297 -24.61 22.17 10.80
C ARG A 297 -25.12 21.43 9.56
N LYS A 298 -25.52 22.17 8.53
CA LYS A 298 -25.93 21.58 7.25
C LYS A 298 -24.70 21.05 6.51
N PRO A 299 -24.64 19.75 6.14
CA PRO A 299 -23.56 19.21 5.35
C PRO A 299 -23.47 19.88 3.97
N LEU A 300 -22.24 20.05 3.47
CA LEU A 300 -21.99 20.44 2.08
C LEU A 300 -22.08 19.21 1.18
N LEU A 301 -22.39 19.42 -0.11
CA LEU A 301 -22.63 18.33 -1.07
C LEU A 301 -21.48 17.32 -1.12
N HIS A 302 -20.23 17.80 -1.19
CA HIS A 302 -19.06 16.93 -1.20
C HIS A 302 -18.88 16.13 0.10
N GLN A 303 -19.34 16.66 1.24
CA GLN A 303 -19.28 15.95 2.51
C GLN A 303 -20.34 14.86 2.58
N GLU A 304 -21.52 15.07 1.98
CA GLU A 304 -22.52 14.02 1.83
C GLU A 304 -21.99 12.86 1.00
N ASP A 305 -21.35 13.17 -0.12
CA ASP A 305 -20.75 12.17 -1.02
C ASP A 305 -19.60 11.44 -0.33
N GLY A 306 -18.73 12.16 0.38
CA GLY A 306 -17.68 11.59 1.22
C GLY A 306 -18.24 10.63 2.29
N VAL A 307 -19.32 11.01 2.99
CA VAL A 307 -19.97 10.12 3.98
C VAL A 307 -20.57 8.88 3.34
N ARG A 308 -21.28 9.02 2.21
CA ARG A 308 -21.85 7.87 1.48
C ARG A 308 -20.75 6.90 1.06
N TRP A 309 -19.65 7.43 0.53
CA TRP A 309 -18.48 6.64 0.14
C TRP A 309 -17.86 5.92 1.34
N LEU A 310 -17.60 6.63 2.44
CA LEU A 310 -17.05 6.05 3.67
C LEU A 310 -17.95 4.98 4.30
N LEU A 311 -19.28 5.16 4.28
CA LEU A 311 -20.23 4.16 4.77
C LEU A 311 -20.19 2.87 3.94
N GLY A 312 -19.92 2.96 2.64
CA GLY A 312 -19.67 1.80 1.78
C GLY A 312 -18.44 0.99 2.23
N HIS A 313 -17.35 1.65 2.63
CA HIS A 313 -16.18 1.01 3.25
C HIS A 313 -16.53 0.37 4.59
N ALA A 314 -17.25 1.10 5.45
CA ALA A 314 -17.65 0.60 6.75
C ALA A 314 -18.52 -0.67 6.62
N ARG A 315 -19.53 -0.68 5.74
CA ARG A 315 -20.38 -1.86 5.51
C ARG A 315 -19.58 -3.11 5.14
N ARG A 316 -18.53 -2.98 4.33
CA ARG A 316 -17.62 -4.09 4.00
C ARG A 316 -16.84 -4.61 5.20
N ALA A 317 -16.52 -3.74 6.17
CA ALA A 317 -15.94 -4.15 7.44
C ALA A 317 -16.91 -5.06 8.22
N LEU A 318 -18.19 -4.70 8.29
CA LEU A 318 -19.21 -5.50 9.00
C LEU A 318 -19.46 -6.86 8.35
N GLN A 319 -19.50 -6.93 7.02
CA GLN A 319 -19.70 -8.20 6.31
C GLN A 319 -18.55 -9.20 6.51
N ARG A 320 -17.40 -8.74 7.04
CA ARG A 320 -16.21 -9.58 7.30
C ARG A 320 -16.00 -9.91 8.77
N LEU A 321 -17.01 -9.71 9.63
CA LEU A 321 -16.97 -10.10 11.04
C LEU A 321 -16.76 -11.61 11.25
N ASN A 322 -16.94 -12.44 10.22
CA ASN A 322 -16.48 -13.83 10.19
C ASN A 322 -15.11 -13.93 9.49
N PRO A 323 -13.99 -13.97 10.25
CA PRO A 323 -12.64 -14.02 9.68
C PRO A 323 -12.34 -15.27 8.83
N ASP A 324 -13.16 -16.32 8.93
CA ASP A 324 -12.96 -17.59 8.21
C ASP A 324 -13.50 -17.58 6.76
N GLU A 325 -14.29 -16.57 6.36
CA GLU A 325 -15.04 -16.67 5.10
C GLU A 325 -14.24 -16.31 3.84
N LYS A 326 -13.27 -15.36 3.87
CA LYS A 326 -12.45 -15.02 2.68
C LYS A 326 -11.08 -14.40 3.05
N PRO A 327 -9.97 -15.14 2.95
CA PRO A 327 -8.61 -14.63 3.24
C PRO A 327 -8.01 -13.68 2.18
N GLY A 328 -8.72 -13.39 1.08
CA GLY A 328 -8.20 -12.59 -0.05
C GLY A 328 -8.87 -11.22 -0.31
N GLY A 329 -9.67 -10.69 0.62
CA GLY A 329 -10.36 -9.42 0.42
C GLY A 329 -9.53 -8.19 0.80
N PHE A 330 -9.39 -7.22 -0.11
CA PHE A 330 -8.78 -5.90 0.17
C PHE A 330 -9.40 -5.26 1.42
N GLY A 331 -8.56 -4.79 2.35
CA GLY A 331 -8.90 -4.36 3.71
C GLY A 331 -10.07 -3.38 3.81
N ALA A 332 -10.82 -3.48 4.91
CA ALA A 332 -11.99 -2.64 5.19
C ALA A 332 -11.58 -1.33 5.88
N GLY A 333 -10.86 -0.48 5.15
CA GLY A 333 -10.43 0.84 5.61
C GLY A 333 -10.50 1.86 4.47
N ALA A 334 -10.50 3.14 4.80
CA ALA A 334 -10.59 4.23 3.84
C ALA A 334 -9.56 5.32 4.17
N LEU A 335 -8.97 5.91 3.13
CA LEU A 335 -8.14 7.11 3.21
C LEU A 335 -8.93 8.29 2.66
N LEU A 336 -9.39 9.18 3.54
CA LEU A 336 -10.03 10.43 3.15
C LEU A 336 -8.96 11.52 3.00
N ALA A 337 -8.44 11.67 1.78
CA ALA A 337 -7.35 12.57 1.43
C ALA A 337 -7.80 13.88 0.75
N ASP A 338 -8.99 14.38 1.07
CA ASP A 338 -9.50 15.67 0.58
C ASP A 338 -8.53 16.83 0.93
N ASP A 339 -8.61 17.92 0.18
CA ASP A 339 -7.87 19.15 0.45
C ASP A 339 -8.09 19.69 1.87
N MET A 340 -7.09 20.44 2.35
CA MET A 340 -7.17 21.13 3.63
C MET A 340 -8.31 22.16 3.60
N GLY A 341 -9.13 22.19 4.65
CA GLY A 341 -10.26 23.12 4.76
C GLY A 341 -11.62 22.60 4.30
N LEU A 342 -11.69 21.46 3.60
CA LEU A 342 -12.97 20.88 3.13
C LEU A 342 -13.83 20.21 4.22
N GLY A 343 -13.38 20.24 5.47
CA GLY A 343 -14.15 19.77 6.63
C GLY A 343 -14.09 18.26 6.89
N LYS A 344 -12.95 17.61 6.58
CA LYS A 344 -12.70 16.18 6.85
C LYS A 344 -13.10 15.71 8.25
N THR A 345 -12.88 16.54 9.28
CA THR A 345 -13.30 16.26 10.66
C THR A 345 -14.82 16.06 10.75
N PHE A 346 -15.60 16.98 10.16
CA PHE A 346 -17.06 16.87 10.16
C PHE A 346 -17.54 15.69 9.32
N THR A 347 -16.95 15.45 8.14
CA THR A 347 -17.23 14.26 7.32
C THR A 347 -17.02 12.97 8.11
N THR A 348 -15.93 12.90 8.89
CA THR A 348 -15.61 11.73 9.75
C THR A 348 -16.63 11.57 10.89
N LEU A 349 -17.05 12.67 11.53
CA LEU A 349 -18.04 12.61 12.60
C LEU A 349 -19.42 12.17 12.09
N MET A 350 -19.83 12.63 10.90
CA MET A 350 -21.05 12.17 10.25
C MET A 350 -20.99 10.67 9.93
N LEU A 351 -19.86 10.19 9.39
CA LEU A 351 -19.62 8.75 9.19
C LEU A 351 -19.86 7.97 10.50
N LEU A 352 -19.23 8.37 11.60
CA LEU A 352 -19.35 7.66 12.88
C LEU A 352 -20.79 7.66 13.41
N ALA A 353 -21.49 8.78 13.29
CA ALA A 353 -22.89 8.89 13.74
C ALA A 353 -23.82 7.95 12.97
N GLU A 354 -23.71 7.90 11.64
CA GLU A 354 -24.49 6.99 10.80
C GLU A 354 -24.10 5.53 11.04
N TRP A 355 -22.80 5.27 11.19
CA TRP A 355 -22.28 3.94 11.49
C TRP A 355 -22.83 3.39 12.81
N PHE A 356 -22.82 4.19 13.87
CA PHE A 356 -23.33 3.81 15.18
C PHE A 356 -24.81 3.48 15.14
N ARG A 357 -25.61 4.19 14.33
CA ARG A 357 -27.03 3.87 14.14
C ARG A 357 -27.23 2.54 13.43
N ILE A 358 -26.47 2.30 12.37
CA ILE A 358 -26.48 1.01 11.66
C ILE A 358 -26.10 -0.12 12.63
N TRP A 359 -25.05 0.07 13.42
CA TRP A 359 -24.61 -0.89 14.44
C TRP A 359 -25.71 -1.20 15.45
N ARG A 360 -26.32 -0.18 16.06
CA ARG A 360 -27.41 -0.35 17.03
C ARG A 360 -28.61 -1.08 16.41
N LYS A 361 -28.95 -0.74 15.16
CA LYS A 361 -30.05 -1.38 14.43
C LYS A 361 -29.79 -2.87 14.16
N ILE A 362 -28.56 -3.23 13.79
CA ILE A 362 -28.19 -4.61 13.45
C ILE A 362 -27.97 -5.46 14.71
N THR A 363 -27.30 -4.90 15.72
CA THR A 363 -26.81 -5.69 16.88
C THR A 363 -27.67 -5.53 18.13
N GLY A 364 -28.49 -4.47 18.22
CA GLY A 364 -29.23 -4.10 19.43
C GLY A 364 -28.35 -3.63 20.60
N LYS A 365 -27.05 -3.40 20.38
CA LYS A 365 -26.07 -3.02 21.41
C LYS A 365 -25.51 -1.63 21.15
N GLU A 366 -24.95 -1.01 22.17
CA GLU A 366 -24.11 0.18 21.98
C GLU A 366 -22.89 -0.15 21.07
N PRO A 367 -22.44 0.81 20.26
CA PRO A 367 -21.29 0.63 19.39
C PRO A 367 -19.99 0.51 20.21
N PRO A 368 -18.94 -0.09 19.63
CA PRO A 368 -17.63 -0.12 20.27
C PRO A 368 -17.06 1.29 20.45
N ALA A 369 -16.13 1.44 21.40
CA ALA A 369 -15.41 2.69 21.59
C ALA A 369 -14.59 3.09 20.35
N VAL A 370 -14.42 4.39 20.15
CA VAL A 370 -13.61 4.96 19.06
C VAL A 370 -12.35 5.58 19.64
N LEU A 371 -11.21 5.28 19.01
CA LEU A 371 -9.93 5.91 19.29
C LEU A 371 -9.59 6.88 18.17
N ILE A 372 -9.46 8.17 18.47
CA ILE A 372 -9.01 9.19 17.53
C ILE A 372 -7.60 9.62 17.92
N VAL A 373 -6.66 9.46 16.99
CA VAL A 373 -5.26 9.82 17.19
C VAL A 373 -4.95 11.06 16.37
N ALA A 374 -4.50 12.13 17.04
CA ALA A 374 -4.20 13.39 16.38
C ALA A 374 -3.02 14.12 17.06
N PRO A 375 -2.36 15.08 16.37
CA PRO A 375 -1.41 16.00 17.00
C PRO A 375 -2.00 16.68 18.24
N LEU A 376 -1.16 16.98 19.23
CA LEU A 376 -1.56 17.56 20.51
C LEU A 376 -2.41 18.84 20.34
N SER A 377 -1.98 19.72 19.42
CA SER A 377 -2.66 20.98 19.12
C SER A 377 -4.08 20.82 18.58
N LEU A 378 -4.44 19.64 18.07
CA LEU A 378 -5.75 19.38 17.48
C LEU A 378 -6.73 18.70 18.44
N LEU A 379 -6.32 18.21 19.61
CA LEU A 379 -7.20 17.44 20.50
C LEU A 379 -8.40 18.27 21.00
N GLU A 380 -8.14 19.50 21.46
CA GLU A 380 -9.22 20.40 21.88
C GLU A 380 -10.10 20.80 20.70
N ASN A 381 -9.51 21.03 19.53
CA ASN A 381 -10.28 21.31 18.31
C ASN A 381 -11.22 20.15 17.94
N TRP A 382 -10.76 18.90 18.04
CA TRP A 382 -11.62 17.72 17.85
C TRP A 382 -12.76 17.68 18.88
N LYS A 383 -12.47 17.94 20.16
CA LYS A 383 -13.50 17.97 21.22
C LYS A 383 -14.52 19.06 21.00
N GLU A 384 -14.11 20.23 20.54
CA GLU A 384 -15.00 21.32 20.14
C GLU A 384 -15.84 20.98 18.92
N GLU A 385 -15.24 20.42 17.87
CA GLU A 385 -15.94 20.02 16.65
C GLU A 385 -17.01 18.98 16.96
N ILE A 386 -16.73 17.99 17.81
CA ILE A 386 -17.73 17.03 18.30
C ILE A 386 -18.92 17.77 18.93
N LYS A 387 -18.68 18.75 19.82
CA LYS A 387 -19.76 19.51 20.45
C LYS A 387 -20.55 20.37 19.46
N LYS A 388 -19.88 20.95 18.47
CA LYS A 388 -20.49 21.85 17.46
C LYS A 388 -21.19 21.10 16.33
N SER A 389 -20.90 19.82 16.11
CA SER A 389 -21.45 19.03 14.99
C SER A 389 -22.82 18.43 15.28
N PHE A 390 -23.16 18.22 16.56
CA PHE A 390 -24.36 17.50 16.97
C PHE A 390 -25.24 18.37 17.86
N LYS A 391 -26.54 18.08 17.87
CA LYS A 391 -27.49 18.74 18.77
C LYS A 391 -27.26 18.21 20.20
N ALA A 392 -27.52 19.04 21.20
CA ALA A 392 -27.22 18.70 22.60
C ALA A 392 -27.99 17.46 23.11
N ASP A 393 -29.14 17.17 22.50
CA ASP A 393 -30.03 16.04 22.80
C ASP A 393 -29.76 14.78 21.95
N ASP A 394 -28.89 14.84 20.95
CA ASP A 394 -28.50 13.70 20.10
C ASP A 394 -26.96 13.65 19.91
N PRO A 395 -26.17 13.41 20.99
CA PRO A 395 -24.73 13.32 20.89
C PRO A 395 -24.29 12.02 20.18
N VAL A 396 -23.21 12.11 19.39
CA VAL A 396 -22.64 10.94 18.71
C VAL A 396 -21.97 9.94 19.66
N PHE A 397 -21.31 10.43 20.71
CA PHE A 397 -20.58 9.62 21.68
C PHE A 397 -21.26 9.70 23.05
N THR A 398 -21.29 8.58 23.77
CA THR A 398 -21.75 8.51 25.17
C THR A 398 -20.78 9.23 26.11
N ARG A 399 -19.50 9.29 25.73
CA ARG A 399 -18.41 9.93 26.46
C ARG A 399 -17.30 10.37 25.51
N VAL A 400 -16.68 11.52 25.77
CA VAL A 400 -15.48 11.98 25.07
C VAL A 400 -14.40 12.30 26.09
N LEU A 401 -13.23 11.66 25.96
CA LEU A 401 -12.11 11.78 26.88
C LEU A 401 -10.83 12.14 26.14
N ILE A 402 -10.06 13.12 26.64
CA ILE A 402 -8.72 13.43 26.12
C ILE A 402 -7.66 12.67 26.93
N ALA A 403 -7.15 11.58 26.37
CA ALA A 403 -6.10 10.76 26.97
C ALA A 403 -4.72 11.38 26.65
N GLN A 404 -4.34 12.37 27.45
CA GLN A 404 -3.00 12.99 27.46
C GLN A 404 -2.57 13.25 28.91
N THR A 405 -1.26 13.25 29.17
CA THR A 405 -0.65 13.31 30.52
C THR A 405 -1.15 14.47 31.37
N ASP A 406 -1.38 15.64 30.78
CA ASP A 406 -1.84 16.87 31.44
C ASP A 406 -3.37 17.07 31.32
N ALA A 407 -4.09 16.05 30.83
CA ALA A 407 -5.53 16.09 30.59
C ALA A 407 -6.25 14.99 31.40
N GLU A 408 -7.00 14.11 30.72
CA GLU A 408 -7.94 13.18 31.35
C GLU A 408 -7.40 11.74 31.41
N LEU A 409 -6.12 11.53 31.13
CA LEU A 409 -5.49 10.20 31.10
C LEU A 409 -5.61 9.46 32.44
N ASP A 410 -5.52 10.18 33.56
CA ASP A 410 -5.65 9.58 34.90
C ASP A 410 -7.03 8.99 35.18
N LYS A 411 -8.07 9.40 34.44
CA LYS A 411 -9.43 8.85 34.61
C LYS A 411 -9.52 7.38 34.17
N ILE A 412 -8.66 6.96 33.24
CA ILE A 412 -8.64 5.61 32.68
C ILE A 412 -7.36 4.85 33.04
N ARG A 413 -6.47 5.45 33.82
CA ARG A 413 -5.21 4.83 34.24
C ARG A 413 -5.48 3.84 35.39
N ARG A 414 -4.82 2.67 35.38
CA ARG A 414 -5.02 1.64 36.44
C ARG A 414 -4.47 2.09 37.79
N GLY A 415 -3.42 2.91 37.79
CA GLY A 415 -2.86 3.52 38.99
C GLY A 415 -1.90 4.67 38.67
N PRO A 416 -1.56 5.52 39.66
CA PRO A 416 -0.68 6.66 39.44
C PRO A 416 0.66 6.25 38.79
N GLY A 417 1.02 6.90 37.67
CA GLY A 417 2.28 6.63 36.97
C GLY A 417 2.37 5.29 36.24
N THR A 418 1.34 4.44 36.30
CA THR A 418 1.33 3.17 35.57
C THR A 418 1.38 3.41 34.06
N ARG A 419 2.19 2.60 33.38
CA ARG A 419 2.38 2.58 31.93
C ARG A 419 2.32 1.15 31.43
N ASP A 420 2.20 1.00 30.13
CA ASP A 420 2.39 -0.29 29.51
C ASP A 420 3.84 -0.76 29.61
N ALA A 421 4.02 -2.02 29.98
CA ALA A 421 5.32 -2.67 29.97
C ALA A 421 5.20 -4.03 29.30
N ALA A 422 6.14 -4.32 28.41
CA ALA A 422 6.23 -5.61 27.74
C ALA A 422 7.68 -6.03 27.59
N ILE A 423 7.90 -7.32 27.68
CA ILE A 423 9.10 -8.00 27.21
C ILE A 423 8.79 -8.64 25.85
N PRO A 424 9.79 -9.00 25.03
CA PRO A 424 9.55 -9.67 23.76
C PRO A 424 8.57 -10.83 23.91
N GLY A 425 7.43 -10.72 23.23
CA GLY A 425 6.37 -11.71 23.24
C GLY A 425 5.29 -11.57 24.32
N GLN A 426 5.52 -10.84 25.42
CA GLN A 426 4.53 -10.81 26.51
C GLN A 426 4.32 -9.40 27.04
N VAL A 427 3.04 -9.01 27.18
CA VAL A 427 2.66 -7.79 27.90
C VAL A 427 2.66 -8.10 29.39
N THR A 428 3.65 -7.57 30.10
CA THR A 428 3.80 -7.76 31.56
C THR A 428 2.87 -6.86 32.37
N GLN A 429 2.51 -5.68 31.83
CA GLN A 429 1.68 -4.72 32.51
C GLN A 429 0.89 -3.87 31.52
N TYR A 430 -0.37 -3.62 31.85
CA TYR A 430 -1.22 -2.64 31.20
C TYR A 430 -1.33 -1.36 32.05
N GLY A 431 -1.12 -0.21 31.44
CA GLY A 431 -1.25 1.09 32.10
C GLY A 431 -2.69 1.60 32.17
N LEU A 432 -3.58 1.20 31.26
CA LEU A 432 -4.98 1.65 31.23
C LEU A 432 -5.97 0.54 31.57
N GLY A 433 -7.12 0.94 32.11
CA GLY A 433 -8.27 0.07 32.32
C GLY A 433 -8.98 -0.23 31.01
N PHE A 434 -9.48 -1.46 30.85
CA PHE A 434 -10.31 -1.90 29.73
C PHE A 434 -11.10 -3.15 30.13
N GLY A 435 -12.21 -3.42 29.45
CA GLY A 435 -12.99 -4.66 29.58
C GLY A 435 -13.81 -4.80 30.86
N ASP A 436 -13.79 -3.80 31.76
CA ASP A 436 -14.57 -3.83 33.01
C ASP A 436 -15.94 -3.15 32.89
N GLY A 437 -16.20 -2.48 31.76
CA GLY A 437 -17.46 -1.78 31.47
C GLY A 437 -17.71 -0.55 32.34
N THR A 438 -16.73 -0.12 33.14
CA THR A 438 -16.82 1.07 34.01
C THR A 438 -16.36 2.32 33.30
N GLU A 439 -16.63 3.49 33.89
CA GLU A 439 -16.07 4.76 33.39
C GLU A 439 -14.52 4.81 33.44
N ARG A 440 -13.84 3.84 34.05
CA ARG A 440 -12.37 3.75 34.01
C ARG A 440 -11.84 2.95 32.81
N SER A 441 -12.72 2.29 32.06
CA SER A 441 -12.35 1.54 30.86
C SER A 441 -12.12 2.48 29.67
N ALA A 442 -11.04 2.26 28.93
CA ALA A 442 -10.75 2.97 27.68
C ALA A 442 -11.74 2.56 26.57
N ASP A 443 -12.20 1.31 26.58
CA ASP A 443 -13.15 0.68 25.66
C ASP A 443 -14.63 0.89 26.06
N TYR A 444 -14.93 1.95 26.83
CA TYR A 444 -16.30 2.23 27.28
C TYR A 444 -17.29 2.32 26.09
N PRO A 445 -18.39 1.54 26.08
CA PRO A 445 -19.29 1.45 24.93
C PRO A 445 -19.85 2.81 24.47
N GLY A 446 -19.78 3.05 23.16
CA GLY A 446 -20.15 4.31 22.51
C GLY A 446 -19.26 5.50 22.85
N GLY A 447 -18.17 5.29 23.58
CA GLY A 447 -17.21 6.32 23.97
C GLY A 447 -16.22 6.68 22.88
N CYS A 448 -15.57 7.83 23.05
CA CYS A 448 -14.48 8.31 22.21
C CYS A 448 -13.29 8.70 23.08
N VAL A 449 -12.11 8.16 22.76
CA VAL A 449 -10.84 8.55 23.35
C VAL A 449 -10.04 9.32 22.30
N LEU A 450 -9.76 10.59 22.60
CA LEU A 450 -8.87 11.45 21.83
C LEU A 450 -7.47 11.33 22.41
N THR A 451 -6.46 11.01 21.61
CA THR A 451 -5.10 10.84 22.11
C THR A 451 -4.04 11.30 21.12
N THR A 452 -2.80 11.46 21.60
CA THR A 452 -1.64 11.76 20.74
C THR A 452 -0.92 10.51 20.31
N TYR A 453 -0.12 10.61 19.25
CA TYR A 453 0.81 9.54 18.85
C TYR A 453 1.75 9.12 19.98
N GLN A 454 2.20 10.08 20.80
CA GLN A 454 3.09 9.81 21.93
C GLN A 454 2.37 8.99 23.02
N THR A 455 1.16 9.41 23.43
CA THR A 455 0.39 8.65 24.42
C THR A 455 0.02 7.27 23.88
N LEU A 456 -0.39 7.18 22.61
CA LEU A 456 -0.67 5.89 21.97
C LEU A 456 0.55 4.97 22.05
N ARG A 457 1.75 5.45 21.75
CA ARG A 457 2.98 4.65 21.85
C ARG A 457 3.26 4.16 23.28
N ASP A 458 3.08 5.05 24.26
CA ASP A 458 3.33 4.79 25.67
C ASP A 458 2.29 3.84 26.30
N TYR A 459 1.09 3.73 25.73
CA TYR A 459 -0.02 2.85 26.16
C TYR A 459 -0.56 1.93 25.04
N ARG A 460 0.31 1.54 24.11
CA ARG A 460 -0.07 0.85 22.86
C ARG A 460 -0.75 -0.50 23.07
N PHE A 461 -0.37 -1.23 24.12
CA PHE A 461 -0.94 -2.55 24.41
C PHE A 461 -2.28 -2.41 25.12
N SER A 462 -2.43 -1.38 25.96
CA SER A 462 -3.72 -1.05 26.57
C SER A 462 -4.75 -0.61 25.53
N PHE A 463 -4.35 0.22 24.55
CA PHE A 463 -5.24 0.65 23.47
C PHE A 463 -5.52 -0.42 22.40
N ALA A 464 -4.73 -1.48 22.34
CA ALA A 464 -4.92 -2.58 21.40
C ALA A 464 -5.88 -3.67 21.91
N LYS A 465 -6.28 -3.61 23.19
CA LYS A 465 -7.28 -4.50 23.80
C LYS A 465 -8.67 -3.89 23.64
#